data_AF-A0AA94ITA0-F1
#
_entry.id   AF-A0AA94ITA0-F1
#
_cell.length_a   1.000
_cell.length_b   1.000
_cell.length_c   1.000
_cell.angle_alpha   90.00
_cell.angle_beta   90.00
_cell.angle_gamma   90.00
#
_symmetry.space_group_name_H-M   'P 1'
#
loop_
_entity.id
_entity.type
_entity.pdbx_description
1 polymer ?
#
loop_
_entity_poly.entity_id
_entity_poly.type
_entity_poly.pdbx_seq_one_letter_code
_entity_poly.pdbx_strand_id
1 'polypeptide(L)' 'MALAVKPIVEDKYSYMIAEIDSKLLKVMKVLRFGTSQIGKSIDYLTSETIPVCFSKRGIMGFFSKYGELCKAA' A
#
# COMPACT_ATOMS: atom_id res chain seq x y z
N MET A 1 -8.77 4.11 0.89
CA MET A 1 -7.38 3.67 1.18
C MET A 1 -6.98 3.86 2.64
N ALA A 2 -7.18 5.04 3.25
CA ALA A 2 -6.84 5.26 4.67
C ALA A 2 -7.51 4.27 5.64
N LEU A 3 -8.81 4.02 5.49
CA LEU A 3 -9.52 2.99 6.27
C LEU A 3 -8.99 1.57 6.03
N ALA A 4 -8.61 1.25 4.79
CA ALA A 4 -8.11 -0.09 4.43
C ALA A 4 -6.75 -0.40 5.07
N VAL A 5 -5.90 0.63 5.25
CA VAL A 5 -4.58 0.46 5.86
C VAL A 5 -4.57 0.68 7.37
N LYS A 6 -5.66 1.22 7.95
CA LYS A 6 -5.79 1.47 9.40
C LYS A 6 -5.51 0.22 10.25
N PRO A 7 -6.08 -0.97 9.97
CA PRO A 7 -5.80 -2.18 10.75
C PRO A 7 -4.31 -2.56 10.73
N ILE A 8 -3.61 -2.28 9.63
CA ILE A 8 -2.18 -2.55 9.48
C ILE A 8 -1.38 -1.56 10.36
N VAL A 9 -1.79 -0.31 10.46
CA VAL A 9 -1.08 0.65 11.31
C VAL A 9 -1.33 0.41 12.81
N GLU A 10 -2.52 -0.06 13.17
CA GLU A 10 -2.91 -0.31 14.57
C GLU A 10 -2.26 -1.56 15.16
N ASP A 11 -2.04 -2.61 14.36
CA ASP A 11 -1.36 -3.82 14.81
C ASP A 11 0.16 -3.62 14.99
N LYS A 12 0.80 -4.44 15.84
CA LYS A 12 2.22 -4.32 16.20
C LYS A 12 3.18 -4.79 15.08
N TYR A 13 2.86 -5.87 14.38
CA TYR A 13 3.76 -6.53 13.41
C TYR A 13 3.04 -6.97 12.13
N SER A 14 2.15 -6.13 11.65
CA SER A 14 1.33 -6.41 10.48
C SER A 14 2.01 -6.03 9.16
N TYR A 15 1.52 -6.70 8.13
CA TYR A 15 1.90 -6.49 6.74
C TYR A 15 0.65 -6.48 5.87
N MET A 16 0.68 -5.66 4.83
CA MET A 16 -0.26 -5.74 3.72
C MET A 16 0.43 -6.43 2.56
N ILE A 17 -0.20 -7.45 2.00
CA ILE A 17 0.23 -8.11 0.76
C ILE A 17 -0.84 -7.84 -0.29
N ALA A 18 -0.42 -7.46 -1.49
CA ALA A 18 -1.34 -7.16 -2.58
C ALA A 18 -0.68 -7.38 -3.93
N GLU A 19 -1.49 -7.70 -4.93
CA GLU A 19 -1.15 -7.58 -6.34
C GLU A 19 -1.67 -6.23 -6.83
N ILE A 20 -0.78 -5.38 -7.34
CA ILE A 20 -1.12 -3.99 -7.67
C ILE A 20 -0.69 -3.68 -9.09
N ASP A 21 -1.61 -3.07 -9.84
CA ASP A 21 -1.31 -2.45 -11.12
C ASP A 21 -0.12 -1.47 -11.02
N SER A 22 0.80 -1.53 -11.99
CA SER A 22 2.04 -0.74 -11.99
C SER A 22 1.80 0.77 -11.95
N LYS A 23 0.69 1.27 -12.52
CA LYS A 23 0.34 2.70 -12.50
C LYS A 23 -0.20 3.10 -11.13
N LEU A 24 -1.05 2.28 -10.52
CA LEU A 24 -1.49 2.48 -9.14
C LEU A 24 -0.31 2.43 -8.16
N LEU A 25 0.62 1.49 -8.34
CA LEU A 25 1.81 1.39 -7.50
C LEU A 25 2.67 2.66 -7.57
N LYS A 26 2.81 3.28 -8.75
CA LYS A 26 3.48 4.59 -8.88
C LYS A 26 2.79 5.68 -8.07
N VAL A 27 1.46 5.76 -8.12
CA VAL A 27 0.68 6.72 -7.32
C VAL A 27 0.88 6.46 -5.82
N MET A 28 0.85 5.21 -5.39
CA MET A 28 1.08 4.85 -3.97
C MET A 28 2.48 5.26 -3.50
N LYS A 29 3.53 5.09 -4.31
CA LYS A 29 4.88 5.55 -3.98
C LYS A 29 4.93 7.08 -3.78
N VAL A 30 4.27 7.85 -4.65
CA VAL A 30 4.16 9.33 -4.49
C VAL A 30 3.41 9.69 -3.21
N LEU A 31 2.41 8.90 -2.83
CA LEU A 31 1.68 9.03 -1.58
C LEU A 31 2.45 8.53 -0.35
N ARG A 32 3.76 8.28 -0.46
CA ARG A 32 4.68 7.88 0.62
C ARG A 32 4.46 6.47 1.16
N PHE A 33 3.97 5.55 0.34
CA PHE A 33 4.07 4.13 0.65
C PHE A 33 5.48 3.60 0.37
N GLY A 34 6.09 2.97 1.37
CA GLY A 34 7.25 2.10 1.23
C GLY A 34 6.83 0.70 0.83
N THR A 35 7.27 0.23 -0.33
CA THR A 35 6.80 -1.00 -0.96
C THR A 35 7.99 -1.91 -1.27
N SER A 36 7.84 -3.22 -1.07
CA SER A 36 8.80 -4.21 -1.56
C SER A 36 8.10 -5.17 -2.51
N GLN A 37 8.65 -5.37 -3.70
CA GLN A 37 8.17 -6.40 -4.62
C GLN A 37 8.57 -7.78 -4.07
N ILE A 38 7.62 -8.70 -4.01
CA ILE A 38 7.82 -10.04 -3.40
C ILE A 38 7.79 -11.19 -4.40
N GLY A 39 7.60 -10.88 -5.69
CA GLY A 39 7.53 -11.89 -6.75
C GLY A 39 7.68 -11.28 -8.14
N LYS A 40 7.63 -12.13 -9.17
CA LYS A 40 7.64 -11.65 -10.56
C LYS A 40 6.31 -10.96 -10.87
N SER A 41 6.38 -9.88 -11.65
CA SER A 41 5.19 -9.25 -12.21
C SER A 41 4.61 -10.10 -13.34
N ILE A 42 3.33 -9.90 -13.62
CA ILE A 42 2.62 -10.49 -14.75
C ILE A 42 1.85 -9.41 -15.50
N ASP A 43 1.68 -9.57 -16.81
CA ASP A 43 0.76 -8.73 -17.57
C ASP A 43 -0.67 -9.23 -17.36
N TYR A 44 -1.54 -8.37 -16.83
CA TYR A 44 -2.94 -8.66 -16.57
C TYR A 44 -3.80 -7.46 -16.99
N LEU A 45 -4.85 -7.71 -17.77
CA LEU A 45 -5.76 -6.67 -18.28
C LEU A 45 -5.02 -5.45 -18.86
N THR A 46 -4.08 -5.69 -19.79
CA THR A 46 -3.31 -4.65 -20.52
C THR A 46 -2.39 -3.79 -19.65
N SER A 47 -2.07 -4.23 -18.43
CA SER A 47 -1.12 -3.54 -17.57
C SER A 47 -0.31 -4.53 -16.73
N GLU A 48 0.90 -4.13 -16.36
CA GLU A 48 1.74 -4.92 -15.47
C GLU A 48 1.13 -4.93 -14.06
N THR A 49 0.86 -6.12 -13.53
CA THR A 49 0.44 -6.37 -12.14
C THR A 49 1.61 -6.91 -11.33
N ILE A 50 1.92 -6.24 -10.23
CA ILE A 50 3.13 -6.47 -9.44
C ILE A 50 2.73 -6.96 -8.04
N PRO A 51 3.16 -8.16 -7.61
CA PRO A 51 2.98 -8.61 -6.24
C PRO A 51 3.91 -7.86 -5.30
N VAL A 52 3.33 -7.21 -4.30
CA VAL A 52 4.04 -6.33 -3.37
C VAL A 52 3.65 -6.63 -1.92
N CYS A 53 4.58 -6.32 -1.00
CA CYS A 53 4.31 -6.24 0.42
C CYS A 53 4.60 -4.83 0.96
N PHE A 54 3.86 -4.48 2.00
CA PHE A 54 4.02 -3.24 2.75
C PHE A 54 4.08 -3.58 4.23
N SER A 55 5.17 -3.20 4.89
CA SER A 55 5.22 -3.24 6.35
C SER A 55 4.44 -2.06 6.94
N LYS A 56 4.07 -2.16 8.22
CA LYS A 56 3.60 -1.00 9.00
C LYS A 56 4.47 0.25 8.81
N ARG A 57 5.81 0.10 8.85
CA ARG A 57 6.75 1.21 8.63
C ARG A 57 6.62 1.82 7.23
N GLY A 58 6.44 0.97 6.21
CA GLY A 58 6.22 1.40 4.83
C GLY A 58 4.91 2.19 4.65
N ILE A 59 3.87 1.86 5.40
CA ILE A 59 2.57 2.54 5.33
C ILE A 59 2.55 3.84 6.15
N MET A 60 3.37 3.94 7.19
CA MET A 60 3.36 5.05 8.14
C MET A 60 3.55 6.44 7.48
N GLY A 61 4.30 6.51 6.38
CA GLY A 61 4.50 7.75 5.63
C GLY A 61 3.22 8.29 5.00
N PHE A 62 2.36 7.40 4.51
CA PHE A 62 1.02 7.75 4.03
C PHE A 62 0.08 8.06 5.20
N PHE A 63 0.03 7.17 6.20
CA PHE A 63 -0.95 7.27 7.29
C PHE A 63 -0.73 8.49 8.18
N SER A 64 0.51 8.88 8.44
CA SER A 64 0.82 10.11 9.18
C SER A 64 0.31 11.39 8.49
N LYS A 65 0.23 11.39 7.15
CA LYS A 65 -0.23 12.54 6.37
C LYS A 65 -1.76 12.54 6.14
N TYR A 66 -2.36 11.36 6.00
CA TYR A 66 -3.74 11.20 5.54
C TYR A 66 -4.65 10.44 6.52
N GLY A 67 -4.16 10.03 7.69
CA GLY A 67 -4.88 9.21 8.67
C GLY A 67 -6.10 9.92 9.28
N GLU A 68 -6.10 11.26 9.30
CA GLU A 68 -7.26 12.06 9.72
C GLU A 68 -8.50 11.81 8.85
N LEU A 69 -8.33 11.41 7.59
CA LEU A 69 -9.44 11.04 6.71
C LEU A 69 -10.25 9.83 7.24
N CYS A 70 -9.68 9.04 8.16
CA CYS A 70 -10.41 7.95 8.81
C CYS A 70 -11.48 8.43 9.79
N LYS A 71 -11.48 9.71 10.20
CA LYS A 71 -12.47 10.28 11.13
C LYS A 71 -13.72 10.82 10.43
N ALA A 72 -13.65 10.99 9.10
CA ALA A 72 -14.74 11.50 8.27
C ALA A 72 -15.65 10.40 7.72
N ALA A 73 -15.50 9.16 8.20
CA ALA A 73 -16.16 7.96 7.72
C ALA A 73 -17.10 7.36 8.75
#